data_AF-A0A8W8J7W3-F1
#
_entry.id   AF-A0A8W8J7W3-F1
#
_cell.length_a   1.000
_cell.length_b   1.000
_cell.length_c   1.000
_cell.angle_alpha   90.00
_cell.angle_beta   90.00
_cell.angle_gamma   90.00
#
_symmetry.space_group_name_H-M   'P 1'
#
loop_
_entity.id
_entity.type
_entity.pdbx_description
1 polymer ?
#
loop_
_entity_poly.entity_id
_entity_poly.type
_entity_poly.pdbx_seq_one_letter_code
_entity_poly.pdbx_strand_id
1 'polypeptide(L)'
;MWGDPEKQFMIQAAKKAGIDKTPIAIVLESEAAYIFYKELPVEKFEDGSNKIDVFSLGQRYLVLNAEDETIDTTVLKVSPEGKVNVLRRASWENCGGAVVDNAFKKFFIDIVGEKFMDSFR
;
A
#
# COMPACT_ATOMS: atom_id res chain seq x y z
N MET A 1 0.26 -7.71 12.13
CA MET A 1 1.62 -7.14 11.96
C MET A 1 2.57 -8.31 11.83
N TRP A 2 3.42 -8.31 10.81
CA TRP A 2 4.45 -9.34 10.66
C TRP A 2 5.33 -9.37 11.90
N GLY A 3 5.34 -10.51 12.58
CA GLY A 3 6.27 -10.77 13.67
C GLY A 3 7.67 -11.04 13.13
N ASP A 4 8.58 -11.33 14.05
CA ASP A 4 9.95 -11.66 13.70
C ASP A 4 10.05 -12.92 12.82
N PRO A 5 9.25 -14.00 13.02
CA PRO A 5 9.29 -15.17 12.14
C PRO A 5 8.97 -14.84 10.69
N GLU A 6 7.93 -14.04 10.44
CA GLU A 6 7.49 -13.70 9.09
C GLU A 6 8.49 -12.76 8.41
N LYS A 7 9.08 -11.83 9.16
CA LYS A 7 10.18 -10.98 8.67
C LYS A 7 11.41 -11.80 8.27
N GLN A 8 11.81 -12.76 9.10
CA GLN A 8 12.93 -13.65 8.77
C GLN A 8 12.62 -14.51 7.54
N PHE A 9 11.39 -15.01 7.41
CA PHE A 9 10.97 -15.72 6.22
C PHE A 9 11.12 -14.87 4.95
N MET A 10 10.62 -13.63 4.96
CA MET A 10 10.75 -12.71 3.82
C MET A 10 12.22 -12.42 3.46
N ILE A 11 13.09 -12.22 4.46
CA ILE A 11 14.53 -12.01 4.23
C ILE A 11 15.19 -13.22 3.58
N GLN A 12 14.88 -14.44 4.03
CA GLN A 12 15.45 -15.67 3.46
C GLN A 12 14.94 -15.91 2.04
N ALA A 13 13.65 -15.64 1.78
CA ALA A 13 13.07 -15.70 0.44
C ALA A 13 13.77 -14.73 -0.51
N ALA A 14 14.00 -13.48 -0.08
CA ALA A 14 14.72 -12.47 -0.85
C ALA A 14 16.15 -12.93 -1.20
N LYS A 15 16.89 -13.47 -0.22
CA LYS A 15 18.24 -14.03 -0.46
C LYS A 15 18.23 -15.18 -1.45
N LYS A 16 17.26 -16.10 -1.34
CA LYS A 16 17.12 -17.23 -2.27
C LYS A 16 16.78 -16.78 -3.70
N ALA A 17 16.10 -15.64 -3.84
CA ALA A 17 15.84 -15.00 -5.12
C ALA A 17 17.03 -14.19 -5.67
N GLY A 18 18.19 -14.18 -4.99
CA GLY A 18 19.39 -13.44 -5.41
C GLY A 18 19.41 -11.97 -4.96
N ILE A 19 18.51 -11.56 -4.06
CA ILE A 19 18.52 -10.24 -3.43
C ILE A 19 19.31 -10.35 -2.12
N ASP A 20 20.63 -10.36 -2.23
CA ASP A 20 21.57 -10.59 -1.12
C ASP A 20 22.37 -9.34 -0.70
N LYS A 21 22.12 -8.19 -1.34
CA LYS A 21 22.74 -6.91 -1.00
C LYS A 21 22.35 -6.49 0.41
N THR A 22 23.33 -6.48 1.31
CA THR A 22 23.17 -6.00 2.67
C THR A 22 23.45 -4.49 2.76
N PRO A 23 22.67 -3.75 3.56
CA PRO A 23 21.56 -4.21 4.39
C PRO A 23 20.23 -4.38 3.63
N ILE A 24 19.51 -5.48 3.91
CA ILE A 24 18.11 -5.69 3.49
C ILE A 24 17.22 -5.10 4.60
N ALA A 25 16.28 -4.23 4.22
CA ALA A 25 15.27 -3.69 5.13
C ALA A 25 13.88 -4.21 4.77
N ILE A 26 13.11 -4.59 5.78
CA ILE A 26 11.66 -4.82 5.64
C ILE A 26 10.97 -3.53 6.09
N VAL A 27 10.18 -2.95 5.20
CA VAL A 27 9.44 -1.71 5.44
C VAL A 27 7.96 -1.95 5.22
N LEU A 28 7.10 -1.17 5.89
CA LEU A 28 5.67 -1.20 5.57
C LEU A 28 5.44 -0.61 4.18
N GLU A 29 4.41 -1.08 3.49
CA GLU A 29 4.01 -0.53 2.18
C GLU A 29 3.72 0.97 2.28
N SER A 30 3.15 1.43 3.39
CA SER A 30 2.90 2.85 3.63
C SER A 30 4.18 3.67 3.80
N GLU A 31 5.22 3.12 4.42
CA GLU A 31 6.53 3.76 4.51
C GLU A 31 7.22 3.78 3.14
N ALA A 32 7.14 2.69 2.38
CA ALA A 32 7.66 2.60 1.02
C ALA A 32 6.98 3.61 0.08
N ALA A 33 5.64 3.71 0.14
CA ALA A 33 4.87 4.69 -0.62
C ALA A 33 5.30 6.12 -0.27
N TYR A 34 5.40 6.44 1.02
CA TYR A 34 5.86 7.75 1.46
C TYR A 34 7.25 8.09 0.91
N ILE A 35 8.22 7.16 1.02
CA ILE A 35 9.59 7.37 0.52
C ILE A 35 9.56 7.58 -0.99
N PHE A 36 8.82 6.75 -1.73
CA PHE A 36 8.71 6.87 -3.18
C PHE A 36 8.16 8.24 -3.60
N TYR A 37 7.05 8.68 -3.00
CA TYR A 37 6.46 9.99 -3.34
C TYR A 37 7.32 11.17 -2.93
N LYS A 38 8.09 11.05 -1.84
CA LYS A 38 9.05 12.07 -1.42
C LYS A 38 10.16 12.29 -2.45
N GLU A 39 10.63 11.22 -3.08
CA GLU A 39 11.73 11.28 -4.06
C GLU A 39 11.26 11.64 -5.48
N LEU A 40 9.94 11.66 -5.74
CA LEU A 40 9.41 12.10 -7.03
C LEU A 40 9.60 13.61 -7.22
N PRO A 41 10.11 14.08 -8.38
CA PRO A 41 10.13 15.50 -8.68
C PRO A 41 8.69 16.02 -8.74
N VAL A 42 8.36 16.93 -7.82
CA VAL A 42 7.02 17.52 -7.59
C VAL A 42 6.57 18.42 -8.78
N GLU A 43 7.32 18.45 -9.88
CA GLU A 43 7.06 19.22 -11.10
C GLU A 43 5.79 18.78 -11.86
N LYS A 44 5.13 17.70 -11.45
CA LYS A 44 3.97 17.11 -12.15
C LYS A 44 2.59 17.46 -11.58
N PHE A 45 2.49 18.32 -10.59
CA PHE A 45 1.19 18.88 -10.20
C PHE A 45 0.93 20.12 -11.06
N GLU A 46 0.20 19.92 -12.17
CA GLU A 46 -0.30 20.95 -13.07
C GLU A 46 -1.30 21.88 -12.33
N ASP A 47 -0.78 22.75 -11.46
CA ASP A 47 -1.41 24.03 -11.11
C ASP A 47 -0.48 24.80 -10.17
N GLY A 48 0.50 25.49 -10.77
CA GLY A 48 1.00 26.82 -10.39
C GLY A 48 1.49 27.14 -8.97
N SER A 49 1.33 26.25 -7.99
CA SER A 49 1.82 26.42 -6.63
C SER A 49 3.22 25.84 -6.54
N ASN A 50 4.19 26.66 -6.96
CA ASN A 50 5.59 26.41 -6.69
C ASN A 50 5.77 26.14 -5.18
N LYS A 51 6.06 24.88 -4.84
CA LYS A 51 6.21 24.32 -3.49
C LYS A 51 4.90 24.05 -2.76
N ILE A 52 4.19 22.99 -3.16
CA ILE A 52 3.61 22.16 -2.09
C ILE A 52 4.81 21.55 -1.38
N ASP A 53 5.10 22.02 -0.16
CA ASP A 53 6.04 21.38 0.76
C ASP A 53 5.38 20.10 1.31
N VAL A 54 5.03 19.18 0.38
CA VAL A 54 4.24 17.95 0.63
C VAL A 54 4.95 17.07 1.66
N PHE A 55 6.25 17.31 1.92
CA PHE A 55 7.07 16.47 2.78
C PHE A 55 7.85 17.27 3.82
N SER A 56 7.22 18.29 4.40
CA SER A 56 7.82 19.09 5.47
C SER A 56 8.08 18.28 6.75
N LEU A 57 9.19 18.58 7.41
CA LEU A 57 9.58 18.00 8.69
C LEU A 57 8.52 18.30 9.76
N GLY A 58 8.24 17.34 10.63
CA GLY A 58 7.27 17.47 11.72
C GLY A 58 5.81 17.25 11.32
N GLN A 59 5.49 17.23 10.02
CA GLN A 59 4.15 16.96 9.52
C GLN A 59 3.73 15.50 9.69
N ARG A 60 2.42 15.30 9.61
CA ARG A 60 1.77 13.99 9.63
C ARG A 60 1.10 13.71 8.30
N TYR A 61 1.22 12.47 7.85
CA TYR A 61 0.71 12.00 6.57
C TYR A 61 -0.22 10.82 6.81
N LEU A 62 -1.37 10.83 6.14
CA LEU A 62 -2.24 9.66 6.09
C LEU A 62 -1.97 8.93 4.79
N VAL A 63 -1.51 7.70 4.88
CA VAL A 63 -1.46 6.77 3.74
C VAL A 63 -2.68 5.88 3.82
N LEU A 64 -3.46 5.83 2.75
CA LEU A 64 -4.57 4.89 2.58
C LEU A 64 -4.16 3.90 1.48
N ASN A 65 -4.07 2.63 1.84
CA ASN A 65 -3.72 1.53 0.96
C ASN A 65 -4.97 0.67 0.76
N ALA A 66 -5.59 0.79 -0.41
CA ALA A 66 -6.79 0.01 -0.74
C ALA A 66 -6.39 -1.19 -1.61
N GLU A 67 -6.26 -2.34 -0.96
CA GLU A 67 -5.89 -3.61 -1.59
C GLU A 67 -7.15 -4.42 -1.94
N ASP A 68 -6.96 -5.67 -2.35
CA ASP A 68 -8.08 -6.54 -2.74
C ASP A 68 -8.89 -7.03 -1.54
N GLU A 69 -8.21 -7.44 -0.47
CA GLU A 69 -8.87 -8.00 0.72
C GLU A 69 -9.10 -6.93 1.79
N THR A 70 -8.13 -6.03 1.95
CA THR A 70 -8.06 -5.05 3.04
C THR A 70 -7.94 -3.63 2.52
N ILE A 71 -8.48 -2.69 3.28
CA ILE A 71 -8.09 -1.28 3.19
C ILE A 71 -7.34 -0.95 4.46
N ASP A 72 -6.07 -0.58 4.32
CA ASP A 72 -5.19 -0.18 5.40
C ASP A 72 -5.02 1.34 5.44
N THR A 73 -5.03 1.91 6.64
CA THR A 73 -4.67 3.30 6.87
C THR A 73 -3.48 3.38 7.81
N THR A 74 -2.48 4.17 7.45
CA THR A 74 -1.32 4.44 8.29
C THR A 74 -1.12 5.94 8.43
N VAL A 75 -1.07 6.42 9.68
CA VAL A 75 -0.64 7.79 9.98
C VAL A 75 0.86 7.77 10.22
N LEU A 76 1.61 8.42 9.34
CA LEU A 76 3.04 8.61 9.44
C LEU A 76 3.36 10.00 10.00
N LYS A 77 4.49 10.15 10.70
CA LYS A 77 5.07 11.44 11.10
C LYS A 77 6.53 11.47 10.72
N VAL A 78 6.95 12.56 10.11
CA VAL A 78 8.36 12.80 9.80
C VAL A 78 8.99 13.51 10.98
N SER A 79 10.02 12.92 11.57
CA SER A 79 10.77 13.58 12.63
C SER A 79 11.61 14.73 12.07
N PRO A 80 12.08 15.68 12.91
CA PRO A 80 13.00 16.74 12.48
C PRO A 80 14.28 16.21 11.82
N GLU A 81 14.69 14.97 12.12
CA GLU A 81 15.85 14.30 11.52
C GLU A 81 15.51 13.64 10.17
N GLY A 82 14.28 13.82 9.65
CA GLY A 82 13.84 13.25 8.37
C GLY A 82 13.44 11.77 8.43
N LYS A 83 13.32 11.17 9.63
CA LYS A 83 12.89 9.77 9.79
C LYS A 83 11.36 9.64 9.77
N VAL A 84 10.87 8.63 9.06
CA VAL A 84 9.45 8.29 9.04
C VAL A 84 9.11 7.44 10.26
N ASN A 85 8.08 7.85 11.00
CA ASN A 85 7.58 7.11 12.17
C ASN A 85 6.09 6.81 12.00
N VAL A 86 5.69 5.58 12.28
CA VAL A 86 4.27 5.18 12.31
C VAL A 86 3.64 5.63 13.62
N LEU A 87 2.65 6.52 13.56
CA LEU A 87 1.88 6.96 14.74
C LEU A 87 0.67 6.09 15.01
N ARG A 88 -0.06 5.71 13.96
CA ARG A 88 -1.29 4.93 14.07
C ARG A 88 -1.51 4.09 12.83
N ARG A 89 -2.18 2.94 13.02
CA ARG A 89 -2.68 2.12 11.94
C ARG A 89 -4.10 1.66 12.24
N ALA A 90 -4.88 1.49 11.20
CA ALA A 90 -6.16 0.80 11.22
C ALA A 90 -6.32 0.02 9.91
N SER A 91 -6.99 -1.12 9.98
CA SER A 91 -7.24 -2.00 8.85
C SER A 91 -8.71 -2.37 8.84
N TRP A 92 -9.29 -2.44 7.65
CA TRP A 92 -10.65 -2.92 7.42
C TRP A 92 -10.60 -4.07 6.42
N GLU A 93 -11.24 -5.18 6.79
CA GLU A 93 -11.37 -6.36 5.94
C GLU A 93 -12.68 -6.30 5.14
N ASN A 94 -12.80 -7.12 4.10
CA ASN A 94 -14.03 -7.25 3.29
C ASN A 94 -14.51 -5.89 2.74
N CYS A 95 -13.57 -5.03 2.35
CA CYS A 95 -13.88 -3.73 1.76
C CYS A 95 -12.99 -3.35 0.57
N GLY A 96 -12.06 -4.23 0.19
CA GLY A 96 -11.13 -4.02 -0.92
C GLY A 96 -11.69 -4.40 -2.30
N GLY A 97 -10.80 -4.45 -3.27
CA GLY A 97 -11.08 -4.76 -4.68
C GLY A 97 -11.84 -6.08 -4.90
N ALA A 98 -11.58 -7.11 -4.09
CA ALA A 98 -12.28 -8.40 -4.20
C ALA A 98 -13.80 -8.27 -3.98
N VAL A 99 -14.24 -7.32 -3.14
CA VAL A 99 -15.68 -7.06 -2.93
C VAL A 99 -16.30 -6.44 -4.18
N VAL A 100 -15.59 -5.52 -4.82
CA VAL A 100 -16.02 -4.89 -6.08
C VAL A 100 -16.10 -5.94 -7.19
N ASP A 101 -15.07 -6.77 -7.33
CA ASP A 101 -15.03 -7.87 -8.29
C ASP A 101 -16.19 -8.85 -8.10
N ASN A 102 -16.49 -9.21 -6.85
CA ASN A 102 -17.58 -10.14 -6.55
C ASN A 102 -18.94 -9.50 -6.83
N ALA A 103 -19.13 -8.22 -6.52
CA ALA A 103 -20.36 -7.50 -6.87
C ALA A 103 -20.53 -7.42 -8.40
N PHE A 104 -19.45 -7.15 -9.13
CA PHE A 104 -19.46 -7.08 -10.59
C PHE A 104 -19.75 -8.45 -11.22
N LYS A 105 -19.10 -9.52 -10.75
CA LYS A 105 -19.39 -10.90 -11.17
C LYS A 105 -20.85 -11.26 -10.91
N LYS A 106 -21.38 -10.92 -9.73
CA LYS A 106 -22.78 -11.15 -9.39
C LYS A 106 -23.72 -10.40 -10.34
N PHE A 107 -23.44 -9.14 -10.64
CA PHE A 107 -24.23 -8.36 -11.59
C PHE A 107 -24.31 -9.04 -12.96
N PHE A 108 -23.21 -9.57 -13.49
CA PHE A 108 -23.23 -10.34 -14.73
C PHE A 108 -24.05 -11.63 -14.61
N ILE A 109 -23.86 -12.40 -13.54
CA ILE A 109 -24.64 -13.62 -13.28
C ILE A 109 -26.14 -13.30 -13.26
N ASP A 110 -26.54 -12.19 -12.66
CA ASP A 110 -27.95 -11.78 -12.58
C ASP A 110 -28.53 -11.40 -13.97
N ILE A 111 -27.70 -11.00 -14.95
CA ILE A 111 -28.13 -10.67 -16.32
C ILE A 111 -28.19 -11.91 -17.22
N VAL A 112 -27.10 -12.67 -17.28
CA VAL A 112 -26.94 -13.74 -18.28
C VAL A 112 -27.26 -15.13 -17.72
N GLY A 113 -27.42 -15.25 -16.41
CA GLY A 113 -27.68 -16.49 -15.70
C GLY A 113 -26.40 -17.25 -15.33
N GLU A 114 -26.46 -17.94 -14.19
CA GLU A 114 -25.34 -18.69 -13.60
C GLU A 114 -24.79 -19.76 -14.55
N LYS A 115 -25.67 -20.55 -15.20
CA LYS A 115 -25.27 -21.60 -16.16
C LYS A 115 -24.47 -21.05 -17.35
N PHE A 116 -24.82 -19.85 -17.83
CA PHE A 116 -24.10 -19.24 -18.94
C PHE A 116 -22.73 -18.76 -18.47
N MET A 117 -22.66 -18.08 -17.32
CA MET A 117 -21.38 -17.64 -16.75
C MET A 117 -20.43 -18.79 -16.43
N ASP A 118 -20.93 -19.91 -15.90
CA ASP A 118 -20.10 -21.07 -15.57
C ASP A 118 -19.48 -21.73 -16.81
N SER A 119 -20.00 -21.49 -18.02
CA SER A 119 -19.39 -21.98 -19.26
C SER A 119 -18.04 -21.32 -19.60
N PHE A 120 -17.68 -20.22 -18.91
CA PHE A 120 -16.42 -19.48 -19.09
C PHE A 120 -15.41 -19.68 -17.94
N ARG A 121 -15.71 -20.59 -17.00
CA ARG A 121 -14.82 -20.91 -15.87
C ARG A 121 -13.84 -22.04 -16.20
#